data_AF-A0AAD3AQY5-F1
#
_entry.id   AF-A0AAD3AQY5-F1
#
_cell.length_a   1.000
_cell.length_b   1.000
_cell.length_c   1.000
_cell.angle_alpha   90.00
_cell.angle_beta   90.00
_cell.angle_gamma   90.00
#
_symmetry.space_group_name_H-M   'P 1'
#
loop_
_entity.id
_entity.type
_entity.pdbx_description
1 polymer ?
#
loop_
_entity_poly.entity_id
_entity_poly.type
_entity_poly.pdbx_seq_one_letter_code
_entity_poly.pdbx_strand_id
1 'polypeptide(L)'
;MTSTPGTTGTTEFAELHDLIGGLRRCVSSLRARYGDSPAMRRIVIDADRILSDVDLLDTDVSELDLARATVQQSGEKVVIPDTQYDSEFWRDVDDEGVGGHHRS
;
A
#
# COMPACT_ATOMS: atom_id res chain seq x y z
N MET A 1 -16.66 -26.64 2.06
CA MET A 1 -16.25 -25.95 0.83
C MET A 1 -15.20 -24.94 1.24
N THR A 2 -13.92 -25.26 1.07
CA THR A 2 -12.80 -24.37 1.36
C THR A 2 -12.56 -23.53 0.12
N SER A 3 -12.98 -22.27 0.13
CA SER A 3 -12.66 -21.33 -0.95
C SER A 3 -11.14 -21.17 -1.01
N THR A 4 -10.57 -21.39 -2.18
CA THR A 4 -9.16 -21.14 -2.48
C THR A 4 -8.91 -19.63 -2.32
N PRO A 5 -8.07 -19.19 -1.37
CA PRO A 5 -7.98 -17.77 -1.00
C PRO A 5 -7.46 -16.86 -2.13
N GLY A 6 -6.76 -17.40 -3.13
CA GLY A 6 -6.17 -16.59 -4.22
C GLY A 6 -7.14 -16.17 -5.33
N THR A 7 -8.24 -16.89 -5.57
CA THR A 7 -9.12 -16.59 -6.72
C THR A 7 -10.13 -15.47 -6.42
N THR A 8 -10.61 -15.39 -5.17
CA THR A 8 -11.60 -14.39 -4.76
C THR A 8 -11.02 -12.98 -4.73
N GLY A 9 -9.77 -12.82 -4.27
CA GLY A 9 -9.09 -11.52 -4.22
C GLY A 9 -8.92 -10.90 -5.61
N THR A 10 -8.41 -11.67 -6.58
CA THR A 10 -8.25 -11.18 -7.96
C THR A 10 -9.59 -10.78 -8.61
N THR A 11 -10.68 -11.49 -8.30
CA THR A 11 -12.02 -11.11 -8.81
C THR A 11 -12.55 -9.81 -8.18
N GLU A 12 -12.29 -9.58 -6.89
CA GLU A 12 -12.67 -8.33 -6.20
C GLU A 12 -11.89 -7.12 -6.74
N PHE A 13 -10.59 -7.28 -7.03
CA PHE A 13 -9.79 -6.24 -7.67
C PHE A 13 -10.28 -5.91 -9.08
N ALA A 14 -10.61 -6.93 -9.89
CA ALA A 14 -11.16 -6.71 -11.22
C ALA A 14 -12.49 -5.92 -11.18
N GLU A 15 -13.39 -6.29 -10.26
CA GLU A 15 -14.64 -5.55 -10.04
C GLU A 15 -14.37 -4.10 -9.60
N LEU A 16 -13.43 -3.90 -8.69
CA LEU A 16 -13.05 -2.57 -8.21
C LEU A 16 -12.49 -1.68 -9.34
N HIS A 17 -11.62 -2.21 -10.20
CA HIS A 17 -11.11 -1.50 -11.38
C HIS A 17 -12.24 -1.10 -12.34
N ASP A 18 -13.20 -1.99 -12.58
CA ASP A 18 -14.35 -1.70 -13.44
C ASP A 18 -15.23 -0.58 -12.87
N LEU A 19 -15.50 -0.61 -11.56
CA LEU A 19 -16.26 0.41 -10.85
C LEU A 19 -15.57 1.79 -10.90
N ILE A 20 -14.26 1.84 -10.66
CA ILE A 20 -13.48 3.09 -10.71
C ILE A 20 -13.39 3.62 -12.15
N GLY A 21 -13.20 2.73 -13.14
CA GLY A 21 -13.29 3.10 -14.54
C GLY A 21 -14.65 3.70 -14.90
N GLY A 22 -15.74 3.14 -14.35
CA GLY A 22 -17.09 3.68 -14.44
C GLY A 22 -17.22 5.07 -13.82
N LEU A 23 -16.69 5.26 -12.60
CA LEU A 23 -16.67 6.55 -11.91
C LEU A 23 -15.97 7.62 -12.75
N ARG A 24 -14.77 7.33 -13.30
CA ARG A 24 -14.01 8.29 -14.13
C ARG A 24 -14.78 8.72 -15.38
N ARG A 25 -15.44 7.78 -16.05
CA ARG A 25 -16.30 8.08 -17.21
C ARG A 25 -17.51 8.95 -16.81
N CYS A 26 -18.12 8.67 -15.66
CA CYS A 26 -19.22 9.47 -15.12
C CYS A 26 -18.78 10.90 -14.79
N VAL A 27 -17.66 11.06 -14.06
CA VAL A 27 -17.08 12.37 -13.72
C VAL A 27 -16.72 13.17 -14.98
N SER A 28 -16.11 12.52 -15.98
CA SER A 28 -15.80 13.16 -17.27
C SER A 28 -17.06 13.66 -17.97
N SER A 29 -18.13 12.86 -17.95
CA SER A 29 -19.44 13.23 -18.50
C SER A 29 -20.11 14.37 -17.73
N LEU A 30 -19.91 14.45 -16.41
CA LEU A 30 -20.38 15.59 -15.59
C LEU A 30 -19.61 16.86 -15.92
N ARG A 31 -18.27 16.78 -16.00
CA ARG A 31 -17.42 17.92 -16.39
C ARG A 31 -17.79 18.46 -17.76
N ALA A 32 -18.05 17.59 -18.74
CA ALA A 32 -18.48 17.99 -20.07
C ALA A 32 -19.84 18.71 -20.08
N ARG A 33 -20.77 18.33 -19.19
CA ARG A 33 -22.13 18.91 -19.12
C ARG A 33 -22.21 20.19 -18.30
N TYR A 34 -21.48 20.26 -17.19
CA TYR A 34 -21.64 21.31 -16.19
C TYR A 34 -20.42 22.26 -16.11
N GLY A 35 -19.38 21.99 -16.90
CA GLY A 35 -18.20 22.84 -17.00
C GLY A 35 -17.15 22.58 -15.91
N ASP A 36 -16.05 23.32 -16.00
CA ASP A 36 -14.83 23.09 -15.23
C ASP A 36 -14.70 24.00 -14.00
N SER A 37 -15.59 23.81 -13.03
CA SER A 37 -15.53 24.56 -11.76
C SER A 37 -14.39 24.05 -10.86
N PRO A 38 -13.92 24.84 -9.86
CA PRO A 38 -12.95 24.36 -8.88
C PRO A 38 -13.41 23.08 -8.14
N ALA A 39 -14.71 22.95 -7.86
CA ALA A 39 -15.26 21.73 -7.27
C ALA A 39 -15.20 20.55 -8.24
N MET A 40 -15.51 20.76 -9.53
CA MET A 40 -15.41 19.72 -10.54
C MET A 40 -13.96 19.24 -10.72
N ARG A 41 -12.98 20.16 -10.72
CA ARG A 41 -11.55 19.80 -10.77
C ARG A 41 -11.13 18.93 -9.58
N ARG A 42 -11.62 19.21 -8.37
CA ARG A 42 -11.38 18.38 -7.18
C ARG A 42 -11.92 16.97 -7.37
N ILE A 43 -13.16 16.83 -7.83
CA ILE A 43 -13.77 15.51 -8.07
C ILE A 43 -12.97 14.70 -9.10
N VAL A 44 -12.46 15.33 -10.16
CA VAL A 44 -11.58 14.67 -11.14
C VAL A 44 -10.29 14.19 -10.47
N ILE A 45 -9.63 15.06 -9.70
CA ILE A 45 -8.40 14.72 -8.97
C ILE A 45 -8.65 13.56 -8.01
N ASP A 46 -9.76 13.58 -7.27
CA ASP A 46 -10.10 12.53 -6.31
C ASP A 46 -10.34 11.18 -7.01
N ALA A 47 -11.00 11.19 -8.17
CA ALA A 47 -11.22 9.97 -8.95
C ALA A 47 -9.92 9.38 -9.52
N ASP A 48 -9.00 10.22 -10.00
CA ASP A 48 -7.69 9.76 -10.48
C ASP A 48 -6.79 9.29 -9.32
N ARG A 49 -6.90 9.92 -8.15
CA ARG A 49 -6.19 9.49 -6.94
C ARG A 49 -6.67 8.12 -6.45
N ILE A 50 -7.98 7.90 -6.38
CA ILE A 50 -8.55 6.59 -6.01
C ILE A 50 -8.05 5.49 -6.95
N LEU A 51 -7.97 5.75 -8.26
CA LEU A 51 -7.40 4.78 -9.20
C LEU A 51 -5.95 4.46 -8.87
N SER A 52 -5.14 5.50 -8.63
CA SER A 52 -3.72 5.34 -8.28
C SER A 52 -3.53 4.54 -6.99
N ASP A 53 -4.37 4.80 -5.97
CA ASP A 53 -4.33 4.10 -4.69
C ASP A 53 -4.73 2.61 -4.86
N VAL A 54 -5.64 2.29 -5.78
CA VAL A 54 -6.00 0.90 -6.10
C VAL A 54 -4.91 0.18 -6.89
N ASP A 55 -4.29 0.84 -7.88
CA ASP A 55 -3.14 0.28 -8.61
C ASP A 55 -1.97 -0.03 -7.64
N LEU A 56 -1.75 0.84 -6.66
CA LEU A 56 -0.76 0.62 -5.60
C LEU A 56 -1.13 -0.59 -4.73
N LEU A 57 -2.40 -0.68 -4.31
CA LEU A 57 -2.86 -1.78 -3.47
C LEU A 57 -2.76 -3.14 -4.18
N ASP A 58 -3.06 -3.21 -5.48
CA ASP A 58 -2.91 -4.43 -6.30
C ASP A 58 -1.44 -4.86 -6.39
N THR A 59 -0.54 -3.88 -6.52
CA THR A 59 0.91 -4.11 -6.48
C THR A 59 1.35 -4.64 -5.13
N ASP A 60 0.96 -3.99 -4.03
CA ASP A 60 1.31 -4.38 -2.66
C ASP A 60 0.80 -5.80 -2.34
N VAL A 61 -0.42 -6.14 -2.76
CA VAL A 61 -0.97 -7.49 -2.57
C VAL A 61 -0.18 -8.52 -3.38
N SER A 62 0.14 -8.21 -4.63
CA SER A 62 0.97 -9.08 -5.47
C SER A 62 2.37 -9.29 -4.87
N GLU A 63 3.00 -8.24 -4.34
CA GLU A 63 4.28 -8.31 -3.65
C GLU A 63 4.20 -9.12 -2.35
N LEU A 64 3.15 -8.94 -1.54
CA LEU A 64 2.92 -9.71 -0.32
C LEU A 64 2.70 -11.20 -0.62
N ASP A 65 1.96 -11.52 -1.67
CA ASP A 65 1.74 -12.91 -2.11
C ASP A 65 3.04 -13.54 -2.60
N LEU A 66 3.87 -12.81 -3.36
CA LEU A 66 5.22 -13.23 -3.76
C LEU A 66 6.13 -13.42 -2.53
N ALA A 67 6.12 -12.47 -1.58
CA ALA A 67 6.88 -12.56 -0.35
C ALA A 67 6.43 -13.77 0.50
N ARG A 68 5.12 -14.05 0.58
CA ARG A 68 4.62 -15.23 1.28
C ARG A 68 5.06 -16.53 0.60
N ALA A 69 5.01 -16.58 -0.74
CA ALA A 69 5.49 -17.72 -1.50
C ALA A 69 7.00 -17.97 -1.30
N THR A 70 7.81 -16.90 -1.24
CA THR A 70 9.26 -17.00 -0.99
C THR A 70 9.60 -17.30 0.47
N VAL A 71 8.88 -16.78 1.46
CA VAL A 71 9.06 -17.09 2.90
C VAL A 71 8.68 -18.54 3.21
N GLN A 72 7.73 -19.13 2.49
CA GLN A 72 7.51 -20.58 2.57
C GLN A 72 8.66 -21.40 1.98
N GLN A 73 9.55 -20.79 1.18
CA GLN A 73 10.67 -21.44 0.50
C GLN A 73 12.06 -21.08 1.08
N SER A 74 12.21 -20.04 1.91
CA SER A 74 13.46 -19.79 2.64
C SER A 74 13.49 -20.68 3.89
N GLY A 75 14.39 -21.66 4.03
CA GLY A 75 15.81 -21.56 3.75
C GLY A 75 16.49 -20.92 4.96
N GLU A 76 16.97 -21.78 5.87
CA GLU A 76 17.82 -21.52 7.05
C GLU A 76 17.56 -20.24 7.87
N LYS A 77 17.02 -20.43 9.08
CA LYS A 77 16.88 -19.34 10.07
C LYS A 77 18.26 -18.94 10.57
N VAL A 78 18.63 -17.67 10.38
CA VAL A 78 19.80 -17.09 11.04
C VAL A 78 19.48 -16.95 12.53
N VAL A 79 20.24 -17.64 13.37
CA VAL A 79 20.10 -17.54 14.83
C VAL A 79 20.67 -16.20 15.29
N ILE A 80 19.80 -15.37 15.86
CA ILE A 80 20.22 -14.14 16.55
C ILE A 80 20.63 -14.53 17.98
N PRO A 81 21.87 -14.26 18.41
CA PRO A 81 22.32 -14.57 19.76
C PRO A 81 21.54 -13.74 20.80
N ASP A 82 21.10 -14.38 21.90
CA ASP A 82 20.51 -13.69 23.07
C ASP A 82 21.57 -12.98 23.93
N THR A 83 22.84 -12.98 23.51
CA THR A 83 23.93 -12.28 24.19
C THR A 83 23.86 -10.78 23.91
N GLN A 84 24.18 -9.98 24.93
CA GLN A 84 24.29 -8.53 24.77
C GLN A 84 25.32 -8.18 23.69
N TYR A 85 24.93 -7.34 22.73
CA TYR A 85 25.83 -6.79 21.73
C TYR A 85 26.85 -5.86 22.39
N ASP A 86 28.05 -5.82 21.82
CA ASP A 86 29.09 -4.90 22.28
C ASP A 86 28.61 -3.45 22.17
N SER A 87 28.79 -2.67 23.24
CA SER A 87 28.56 -1.24 23.25
C SER A 87 29.37 -0.48 22.20
N GLU A 88 30.56 -0.98 21.84
CA GLU A 88 31.40 -0.37 20.80
C GLU A 88 30.78 -0.46 19.40
N PHE A 89 29.87 -1.40 19.16
CA PHE A 89 29.15 -1.57 17.91
C PHE A 89 28.25 -0.36 17.57
N TRP A 90 27.75 0.35 18.59
CA TRP A 90 26.79 1.45 18.46
C TRP A 90 27.42 2.84 18.55
N ARG A 91 28.75 2.92 18.73
CA ARG A 91 29.42 4.17 19.14
C ARG A 91 29.41 5.27 18.08
N ASP A 92 29.34 4.90 16.81
CA ASP A 92 29.35 5.83 15.67
C ASP A 92 27.96 5.96 15.02
N VAL A 93 26.92 5.40 15.64
CA VAL A 93 25.52 5.59 15.23
C VAL A 93 25.03 6.90 15.85
N ASP A 94 24.63 7.85 15.00
CA ASP A 94 24.09 9.12 15.46
C ASP A 94 22.77 8.88 16.22
N ASP A 95 22.65 9.44 17.43
CA ASP A 95 21.41 9.39 18.25
C ASP A 95 20.35 10.37 17.71
N GLU A 96 20.27 10.54 16.38
CA GLU A 96 19.27 11.37 15.70
C GLU A 96 17.92 10.64 15.63
N GLY A 97 17.38 10.19 16.77
CA GLY A 97 16.17 9.37 16.71
C GLY A 97 15.42 8.98 17.99
N VAL A 98 15.74 9.48 19.18
CA VAL A 98 14.88 9.28 20.36
C VAL A 98 14.12 10.56 20.72
N GLY A 99 12.86 10.61 20.29
CA GLY A 99 11.97 11.72 20.58
C GLY A 99 11.80 11.97 22.08
N GLY A 100 11.99 13.23 22.48
CA GLY A 100 11.34 13.82 23.63
C GLY A 100 12.04 13.64 24.98
N HIS A 101 13.06 14.46 25.26
CA HIS A 101 13.35 14.84 26.64
C HIS A 101 12.11 15.53 27.23
N HIS A 102 11.39 14.85 28.12
CA HIS A 102 10.45 15.50 29.03
C HIS A 102 11.22 16.56 29.84
N ARG A 103 10.89 17.83 29.62
CA ARG A 103 11.25 18.90 30.54
C ARG A 103 10.15 19.04 31.60
N SER A 104 10.59 18.91 32.85
CA SER A 104 10.03 19.31 34.16
C SER A 104 8.53 19.44 34.35
#